data_AF-A0A949TIN7-F1
#
_entry.id   AF-A0A949TIN7-F1
#
_cell.length_a   1.000
_cell.length_b   1.000
_cell.length_c   1.000
_cell.angle_alpha   90.00
_cell.angle_beta   90.00
_cell.angle_gamma   90.00
#
_symmetry.space_group_name_H-M   'P 1'
#
loop_
_entity.id
_entity.type
_entity.pdbx_description
1 polymer ?
#
loop_
_entity_poly.entity_id
_entity_poly.type
_entity_poly.pdbx_seq_one_letter_code
_entity_poly.pdbx_strand_id
1 'polypeptide(L)'
;MSEIEAIDQLKNAGLFVEPVGEIGPFANGYFIAKLKETPGNTREDCESFIDIKVGDTVKEIPSDAPISHLFPKNYKWIFRIWEYMPGPGPGDFEEEFALIDDAIPVILDYYFGNPSKMNPPELSEEE
;
A
#
# COMPACT_ATOMS: atom_id res chain seq x y z
N MET A 1 -9.45 -1.82 17.76
CA MET A 1 -8.85 -0.45 17.74
C MET A 1 -9.70 0.46 16.87
N SER A 2 -9.64 1.78 17.01
CA SER A 2 -10.32 2.69 16.06
C SER A 2 -9.55 2.79 14.74
N GLU A 3 -10.24 3.21 13.68
CA GLU A 3 -9.62 3.44 12.36
C GLU A 3 -8.52 4.49 12.41
N ILE A 4 -8.75 5.60 13.12
CA ILE A 4 -7.75 6.68 13.27
C ILE A 4 -6.47 6.14 13.92
N GLU A 5 -6.58 5.38 15.01
CA GLU A 5 -5.43 4.79 15.68
C GLU A 5 -4.68 3.80 14.77
N ALA A 6 -5.40 3.02 13.95
CA ALA A 6 -4.81 2.07 13.02
C ALA A 6 -4.02 2.79 11.90
N ILE A 7 -4.57 3.87 11.35
CA ILE A 7 -3.90 4.69 10.34
C ILE A 7 -2.71 5.46 10.92
N ASP A 8 -2.83 5.96 12.15
CA ASP A 8 -1.71 6.62 12.82
C ASP A 8 -0.55 5.65 13.06
N GLN A 9 -0.80 4.35 13.29
CA GLN A 9 0.28 3.36 13.37
C GLN A 9 1.07 3.23 12.06
N LEU A 10 0.39 3.17 10.92
CA LEU A 10 1.04 3.12 9.61
C LEU A 10 1.90 4.37 9.36
N LYS A 11 1.34 5.55 9.66
CA LYS A 11 2.07 6.83 9.52
C LYS A 11 3.27 6.91 10.45
N ASN A 12 3.12 6.49 11.70
CA ASN A 12 4.20 6.48 12.69
C ASN A 12 5.30 5.47 12.35
N ALA A 13 4.99 4.42 11.56
CA ALA A 13 5.98 3.51 11.00
C ALA A 13 6.74 4.10 9.80
N GLY A 14 6.38 5.29 9.32
CA GLY A 14 7.04 5.99 8.22
C GLY A 14 6.39 5.79 6.85
N LEU A 15 5.20 5.17 6.79
CA LEU A 15 4.42 5.07 5.56
C LEU A 15 3.71 6.39 5.27
N PHE A 16 3.68 6.75 3.98
CA PHE A 16 2.76 7.76 3.50
C PHE A 16 1.37 7.12 3.41
N VAL A 17 0.37 7.78 4.00
CA VAL A 17 -1.02 7.30 4.01
C VAL A 17 -1.95 8.45 3.67
N GLU A 18 -2.65 8.33 2.56
CA GLU A 18 -3.57 9.33 2.03
C GLU A 18 -5.00 8.78 1.97
N PRO A 19 -5.99 9.46 2.56
CA PRO A 19 -7.38 9.04 2.48
C PRO A 19 -7.91 9.19 1.05
N VAL A 20 -8.64 8.18 0.59
CA VAL A 20 -9.39 8.21 -0.65
C VAL A 20 -10.79 8.77 -0.38
N GLY A 21 -11.28 9.62 -1.28
CA GLY A 21 -12.62 10.21 -1.16
C GLY A 21 -13.77 9.20 -1.19
N GLU A 22 -15.00 9.69 -1.15
CA GLU A 22 -16.21 8.85 -1.00
C GLU A 22 -16.65 8.16 -2.31
N ILE A 23 -16.01 8.45 -3.44
CA ILE A 23 -16.42 7.98 -4.77
C ILE A 23 -15.26 7.21 -5.41
N GLY A 24 -15.58 6.05 -5.99
CA GLY A 24 -14.63 5.25 -6.77
C GLY A 24 -14.46 3.82 -6.23
N PRO A 25 -13.57 3.02 -6.86
CA PRO A 25 -13.37 1.63 -6.48
C PRO A 25 -12.74 1.44 -5.09
N PHE A 26 -12.07 2.47 -4.56
CA PHE A 26 -11.40 2.48 -3.26
C PHE A 26 -12.03 3.48 -2.28
N ALA A 27 -13.32 3.79 -2.49
CA ALA A 27 -14.02 4.80 -1.71
C ALA A 27 -13.91 4.56 -0.20
N ASN A 28 -13.68 5.65 0.56
CA ASN A 28 -13.48 5.63 2.01
C ASN A 28 -12.29 4.77 2.47
N GLY A 29 -11.33 4.53 1.58
CA GLY A 29 -10.11 3.80 1.87
C GLY A 29 -8.89 4.72 1.98
N TYR A 30 -7.73 4.11 1.79
CA TYR A 30 -6.43 4.75 1.89
C TYR A 30 -5.49 4.25 0.80
N PHE A 31 -4.75 5.16 0.18
CA PHE A 31 -3.52 4.83 -0.52
C PHE A 31 -2.38 4.80 0.51
N ILE A 32 -1.58 3.75 0.44
CA ILE A 32 -0.47 3.54 1.35
C ILE A 32 0.79 3.30 0.52
N ALA A 33 1.87 4.00 0.86
CA ALA A 33 3.12 3.87 0.13
C ALA A 33 4.33 4.03 1.05
N LYS A 34 5.42 3.35 0.68
CA LYS A 34 6.73 3.53 1.31
C LYS A 34 7.56 4.46 0.43
N LEU A 35 7.70 5.71 0.85
CA LEU A 35 8.57 6.67 0.15
C LEU A 35 9.99 6.11 0.04
N LYS A 36 10.70 6.48 -1.02
CA LYS A 36 12.07 6.01 -1.29
C LYS A 36 13.06 6.31 -0.15
N GLU A 37 12.83 7.39 0.60
CA GLU A 37 13.66 7.77 1.75
C GLU A 37 13.34 6.95 3.02
N THR A 38 12.18 6.29 3.09
CA THR A 38 11.79 5.45 4.22
C THR A 38 12.48 4.07 4.09
N PRO A 39 13.28 3.62 5.08
CA PRO A 39 13.87 2.28 5.06
C PRO A 39 12.81 1.19 5.05
N GLY A 40 13.08 0.06 4.39
CA GLY A 40 12.17 -1.08 4.34
C GLY A 40 12.42 -1.93 3.11
N ASN A 41 11.44 -2.76 2.79
CA ASN A 41 11.42 -3.58 1.58
C ASN A 41 11.26 -2.70 0.35
N THR A 42 12.03 -3.01 -0.68
CA THR A 42 12.01 -2.35 -1.99
C THR A 42 11.82 -3.40 -3.07
N ARG A 43 11.33 -2.99 -4.25
CA ARG A 43 11.16 -3.85 -5.42
C ARG A 43 11.91 -3.24 -6.60
N GLU A 44 12.85 -3.97 -7.19
CA GLU A 44 13.82 -3.42 -8.16
C GLU A 44 13.15 -2.92 -9.46
N ASP A 45 12.05 -3.54 -9.85
CA ASP A 45 11.25 -3.18 -11.03
C ASP A 45 10.21 -2.08 -10.75
N CYS A 46 10.16 -1.55 -9.53
CA CYS A 46 9.13 -0.62 -9.08
C CYS A 46 9.68 0.80 -8.98
N GLU A 47 9.24 1.67 -9.88
CA GLU A 47 9.39 3.12 -9.75
C GLU A 47 8.00 3.76 -9.83
N SER A 48 7.47 4.14 -8.66
CA SER A 48 6.19 4.83 -8.56
C SER A 48 6.39 6.25 -8.04
N PHE A 49 5.51 7.16 -8.41
CA PHE A 49 5.51 8.54 -7.90
C PHE A 49 4.19 8.82 -7.21
N ILE A 50 4.26 9.54 -6.09
CA ILE A 50 3.10 9.98 -5.33
C ILE A 50 3.02 11.49 -5.46
N ASP A 51 1.87 11.96 -5.92
CA ASP A 51 1.58 13.39 -6.04
C ASP A 51 1.10 13.93 -4.69
N ILE A 52 1.95 14.69 -4.00
CA ILE A 52 1.58 15.36 -2.76
C ILE A 52 1.30 16.83 -3.04
N LYS A 53 0.09 17.28 -2.71
CA LYS A 53 -0.27 18.70 -2.77
C LYS A 53 0.31 19.47 -1.58
N VAL A 54 1.15 20.46 -1.83
CA VAL A 54 1.75 21.36 -0.84
C VAL A 54 1.32 22.79 -1.14
N GLY A 55 0.24 23.24 -0.48
CA GLY A 55 -0.39 24.52 -0.81
C GLY A 55 -1.01 24.48 -2.22
N ASP A 56 -0.54 25.35 -3.11
CA ASP A 56 -1.01 25.42 -4.50
C ASP A 56 -0.14 24.63 -5.49
N THR A 57 0.91 23.95 -5.01
CA THR A 57 1.80 23.14 -5.86
C THR A 57 1.57 21.64 -5.63
N VAL A 58 1.85 20.84 -6.66
CA VAL A 58 1.95 19.39 -6.57
C VAL A 58 3.43 19.03 -6.62
N LYS A 59 3.88 18.20 -5.68
CA LYS A 59 5.22 17.65 -5.64
C LYS A 59 5.14 16.16 -5.82
N GLU A 60 5.83 15.66 -6.84
CA GLU A 60 6.07 14.23 -7.03
C GLU A 60 7.12 13.75 -6.03
N ILE A 61 6.79 12.70 -5.27
CA ILE A 61 7.72 12.04 -4.36
C ILE A 61 7.89 10.59 -4.81
N PRO A 62 9.13 10.11 -5.01
CA PRO A 62 9.37 8.75 -5.46
C PRO A 62 9.08 7.72 -4.36
N SER A 63 8.57 6.57 -4.80
CA SER A 63 8.39 5.32 -4.07
C SER A 63 9.11 4.21 -4.83
N ASP A 64 9.87 3.39 -4.11
CA ASP A 64 10.61 2.22 -4.62
C ASP A 64 9.94 0.90 -4.19
N ALA A 65 8.66 0.99 -3.83
CA ALA A 65 7.80 -0.12 -3.46
C ALA A 65 6.39 0.13 -4.02
N PRO A 66 5.60 -0.94 -4.25
CA PRO A 66 4.23 -0.83 -4.76
C PRO A 66 3.34 0.02 -3.87
N ILE A 67 2.44 0.79 -4.51
CA ILE A 67 1.40 1.55 -3.81
C ILE A 67 0.24 0.61 -3.52
N SER A 68 -0.07 0.47 -2.24
CA SER A 68 -1.11 -0.43 -1.78
C SER A 68 -2.40 0.32 -1.44
N HIS A 69 -3.49 -0.44 -1.39
CA HIS A 69 -4.82 0.07 -1.11
C HIS A 69 -5.40 -0.62 0.11
N LEU A 70 -5.94 0.15 1.05
CA LEU A 70 -6.72 -0.37 2.18
C LEU A 70 -8.11 0.27 2.15
N PHE A 71 -9.17 -0.50 1.92
CA PHE A 71 -10.51 0.09 1.74
C PHE A 71 -11.63 -0.82 2.24
N PRO A 72 -12.77 -0.26 2.69
CA PRO A 72 -13.90 -1.05 3.13
C PRO A 72 -14.71 -1.59 1.93
N LYS A 73 -15.07 -2.87 1.98
CA LYS A 73 -15.96 -3.52 1.00
C LYS A 73 -16.74 -4.64 1.67
N ASN A 74 -18.05 -4.68 1.48
CA ASN A 74 -18.92 -5.74 2.02
C ASN A 74 -18.70 -6.02 3.53
N TYR A 75 -18.62 -4.97 4.35
CA TYR A 75 -18.38 -5.04 5.80
C TYR A 75 -17.02 -5.63 6.21
N LYS A 76 -16.06 -5.67 5.29
CA LYS A 76 -14.67 -6.08 5.53
C LYS A 76 -13.72 -4.97 5.10
N TRP A 77 -12.49 -5.04 5.59
CA TRP A 77 -11.35 -4.27 5.10
C TRP A 77 -10.58 -5.09 4.08
N ILE A 78 -10.27 -4.48 2.95
CA ILE A 78 -9.54 -5.10 1.86
C ILE A 78 -8.17 -4.45 1.78
N PHE A 79 -7.11 -5.23 1.97
CA PHE A 79 -5.74 -4.82 1.67
C PHE A 79 -5.34 -5.40 0.31
N ARG A 80 -4.89 -4.55 -0.61
CA ARG A 80 -4.63 -4.95 -2.00
C ARG A 80 -3.35 -4.35 -2.56
N ILE A 81 -2.57 -5.21 -3.21
CA ILE A 81 -1.51 -4.85 -4.17
C ILE A 81 -2.01 -5.21 -5.56
N TRP A 82 -1.95 -4.27 -6.51
CA TRP A 82 -2.44 -4.50 -7.86
C TRP A 82 -1.70 -3.65 -8.89
N GLU A 83 -0.57 -4.17 -9.35
CA GLU A 83 0.36 -3.52 -10.25
C GLU A 83 0.17 -3.96 -11.71
N TYR A 84 -0.53 -5.09 -11.96
CA TYR A 84 -0.72 -5.63 -13.31
C TYR A 84 -2.13 -5.38 -13.88
N MET A 85 -2.22 -5.22 -15.20
CA MET A 85 -3.48 -5.11 -15.95
C MET A 85 -3.41 -5.95 -17.23
N PRO A 86 -4.51 -6.62 -17.67
CA PRO A 86 -5.90 -6.45 -17.24
C PRO A 86 -6.36 -7.36 -16.09
N GLY A 87 -5.48 -8.21 -15.54
CA GLY A 87 -5.76 -9.11 -14.41
C GLY A 87 -4.61 -9.09 -13.40
N PRO A 88 -4.65 -9.91 -12.34
CA PRO A 88 -3.54 -9.99 -11.40
C PRO A 88 -2.30 -10.56 -12.09
N GLY A 89 -1.15 -9.95 -11.84
CA GLY A 89 0.16 -10.43 -12.24
C GLY A 89 0.93 -11.02 -11.06
N PRO A 90 2.20 -11.42 -11.28
CA PRO A 90 3.08 -11.83 -10.20
C PRO A 90 3.18 -10.75 -9.11
N GLY A 91 3.07 -11.16 -7.84
CA GLY A 91 3.11 -10.26 -6.69
C GLY A 91 1.81 -9.50 -6.39
N ASP A 92 0.80 -9.56 -7.26
CA ASP A 92 -0.52 -9.00 -6.95
C ASP A 92 -1.29 -9.90 -6.00
N PHE A 93 -1.92 -9.31 -4.98
CA PHE A 93 -2.78 -10.04 -4.06
C PHE A 93 -3.86 -9.15 -3.44
N GLU A 94 -4.87 -9.80 -2.89
CA GLU A 94 -5.94 -9.18 -2.10
C GLU A 94 -6.17 -10.03 -0.85
N GLU A 95 -6.13 -9.38 0.32
CA GLU A 95 -6.46 -10.00 1.60
C GLU A 95 -7.65 -9.28 2.25
N GLU A 96 -8.52 -10.05 2.89
CA GLU A 96 -9.72 -9.54 3.53
C GLU A 96 -9.66 -9.70 5.05
N PHE A 97 -10.03 -8.64 5.76
CA PHE A 97 -10.02 -8.57 7.22
C PHE A 97 -11.38 -8.17 7.75
N ALA A 98 -11.78 -8.76 8.87
CA ALA A 98 -13.02 -8.35 9.53
C ALA A 98 -12.88 -6.96 10.17
N LEU A 99 -11.69 -6.66 10.69
CA LEU A 99 -11.36 -5.42 11.37
C LEU A 99 -10.11 -4.80 10.75
N ILE A 100 -10.01 -3.48 10.82
CA ILE A 100 -8.85 -2.77 10.27
C ILE A 100 -7.55 -3.07 11.04
N ASP A 101 -7.65 -3.35 12.35
CA ASP A 101 -6.49 -3.64 13.18
C ASP A 101 -5.81 -4.96 12.80
N ASP A 102 -6.56 -5.92 12.29
CA ASP A 102 -6.01 -7.17 11.75
C ASP A 102 -5.19 -6.92 10.46
N ALA A 103 -5.51 -5.87 9.67
CA ALA A 103 -4.80 -5.55 8.44
C ALA A 103 -3.44 -4.86 8.69
N ILE A 104 -3.34 -4.06 9.77
CA ILE A 104 -2.13 -3.29 10.10
C ILE A 104 -0.85 -4.13 10.18
N PRO A 105 -0.77 -5.24 10.94
CA PRO A 105 0.45 -6.04 11.00
C PRO A 105 0.81 -6.64 9.65
N VAL A 106 -0.16 -6.97 8.79
CA VAL A 106 0.09 -7.51 7.44
C VAL A 106 0.69 -6.43 6.54
N ILE A 107 0.16 -5.21 6.58
CA ILE A 107 0.68 -4.06 5.83
C ILE A 107 2.11 -3.72 6.27
N LEU A 108 2.36 -3.67 7.58
CA LEU A 108 3.69 -3.38 8.11
C LEU A 108 4.69 -4.49 7.77
N ASP A 109 4.29 -5.75 7.83
CA ASP A 109 5.15 -6.87 7.44
C ASP A 109 5.45 -6.86 5.93
N TYR A 110 4.50 -6.43 5.09
CA TYR A 110 4.74 -6.25 3.66
C TYR A 110 5.82 -5.21 3.37
N TYR A 111 5.74 -4.02 4.00
CA TYR A 111 6.69 -2.93 3.75
C TYR A 111 8.00 -3.02 4.55
N PHE A 112 8.02 -3.65 5.73
CA PHE A 112 9.15 -3.60 6.65
C PHE A 112 9.57 -4.96 7.22
N GLY A 113 8.78 -6.01 6.97
CA GLY A 113 9.02 -7.36 7.44
C GLY A 113 9.74 -8.20 6.40
N ASN A 114 9.17 -9.35 6.05
CA ASN A 114 9.83 -10.28 5.13
C ASN A 114 9.87 -9.76 3.67
N PRO A 115 11.06 -9.48 3.09
CA PRO A 115 11.19 -8.96 1.73
C PRO A 115 10.59 -9.87 0.65
N SER A 116 10.48 -11.18 0.89
CA SER A 116 9.92 -12.13 -0.07
C SER A 116 8.42 -11.96 -0.30
N LYS A 117 7.71 -11.18 0.54
CA LYS A 117 6.31 -10.84 0.30
C LYS A 117 6.15 -9.80 -0.79
N MET A 118 7.11 -8.89 -0.91
CA MET A 118 7.14 -7.87 -1.96
C MET A 118 7.88 -8.35 -3.21
N ASN A 119 8.86 -9.23 -3.03
CA ASN A 119 9.66 -9.85 -4.08
C ASN A 119 9.44 -11.37 -4.09
N PRO A 120 8.22 -11.86 -4.38
CA PRO A 120 7.99 -13.29 -4.41
C PRO A 120 8.72 -13.93 -5.60
N PRO A 121 9.09 -15.22 -5.52
CA PRO A 121 9.95 -15.87 -6.51
C PRO A 121 9.43 -15.78 -7.94
N GLU A 122 8.11 -15.72 -8.13
CA GLU A 122 7.47 -15.63 -9.44
C GLU A 122 7.83 -14.34 -10.20
N LEU A 123 8.28 -13.28 -9.51
CA LEU A 123 8.80 -12.07 -10.17
C LEU A 123 10.20 -12.25 -10.76
N SER A 124 10.97 -13.23 -10.27
CA SER A 124 12.35 -13.48 -10.72
C SER A 124 12.47 -14.45 -11.89
N GLU A 125 11.36 -15.07 -12.30
CA GLU A 125 11.33 -16.05 -13.40
C GLU A 125 11.09 -15.40 -14.79
N GLU A 126 10.97 -14.07 -14.86
CA GLU A 126 10.86 -13.30 -16.10
C GLU A 126 12.25 -12.73 -16.54
N GLU A 127 13.21 -13.62 -16.85
CA GLU A 127 14.43 -13.31 -17.65
C GLU A 127 14.43 -14.11 -18.97
#